data_AF-A0A3R8J4L4-F1
#
_entry.id   AF-A0A3R8J4L4-F1
#
_cell.length_a   1.000
_cell.length_b   1.000
_cell.length_c   1.000
_cell.angle_alpha   90.00
_cell.angle_beta   90.00
_cell.angle_gamma   90.00
#
_symmetry.space_group_name_H-M   'P 1'
#
loop_
_entity.id
_entity.type
_entity.pdbx_description
1 polymer ?
#
loop_
_entity_poly.entity_id
_entity_poly.type
_entity_poly.pdbx_seq_one_letter_code
_entity_poly.pdbx_strand_id
1 'polypeptide(L)'
;MVEKSRVTRACATTLAAVVMLGGSILMAPTNVQASSTYRRIKITKTSAKAYYSTSLSAKTYSLVGSSKKLKLRANHTLKNFRKTTWIRSKKATIIKHGKKYLYYYVTNAKNGNSGWTWHKYLKAGKNYQMTNPVKKTSKNYIKAKTGKVYQLNGNNNY
;
A
#
# COMPACT_ATOMS: atom_id res chain seq x y z
N MET A 1 34.39 -24.22 15.54
CA MET A 1 33.46 -23.15 15.98
C MET A 1 33.59 -21.98 15.01
N VAL A 2 32.55 -21.66 14.26
CA VAL A 2 32.56 -20.59 13.24
C VAL A 2 31.86 -19.36 13.83
N GLU A 3 32.61 -18.27 13.98
CA GLU A 3 32.10 -16.99 14.47
C GLU A 3 31.60 -16.14 13.29
N LYS A 4 30.35 -15.69 13.39
CA LYS A 4 29.59 -15.04 12.32
C LYS A 4 29.99 -13.58 12.14
N SER A 5 30.46 -13.27 10.94
CA SER A 5 30.79 -11.93 10.45
C SER A 5 29.59 -10.97 10.53
N ARG A 6 29.78 -9.81 11.17
CA ARG A 6 28.90 -8.64 11.02
C ARG A 6 29.54 -7.68 10.02
N VAL A 7 29.04 -7.69 8.78
CA VAL A 7 29.42 -6.71 7.76
C VAL A 7 28.54 -5.47 7.93
N THR A 8 29.08 -4.47 8.63
CA THR A 8 28.55 -3.11 8.65
C THR A 8 28.99 -2.41 7.37
N ARG A 9 28.09 -2.22 6.40
CA ARG A 9 28.35 -1.39 5.23
C ARG A 9 28.17 0.08 5.59
N ALA A 10 29.28 0.72 5.95
CA ALA A 10 29.48 2.15 5.71
C ALA A 10 29.64 2.37 4.19
N CYS A 11 29.02 3.42 3.66
CA CYS A 11 29.27 3.96 2.32
C CYS A 11 29.23 5.48 2.47
N ALA A 12 30.35 6.05 2.90
CA ALA A 12 31.37 6.67 2.06
C ALA A 12 31.02 8.14 1.78
N THR A 13 31.46 8.99 2.71
CA THR A 13 31.73 10.41 2.50
C THR A 13 32.92 10.55 1.56
N THR A 14 32.70 11.06 0.35
CA THR A 14 33.78 11.56 -0.51
C THR A 14 33.88 13.08 -0.35
N LEU A 15 34.99 13.52 0.23
CA LEU A 15 35.47 14.89 0.19
C LEU A 15 36.20 15.03 -1.16
N ALA A 16 35.70 15.86 -2.07
CA ALA A 16 36.43 16.24 -3.28
C ALA A 16 36.69 17.75 -3.22
N ALA A 17 37.95 18.11 -2.95
CA ALA A 17 38.45 19.45 -3.17
C ALA A 17 38.75 19.62 -4.67
N VAL A 18 38.11 20.58 -5.32
CA VAL A 18 38.48 21.05 -6.66
C VAL A 18 38.69 22.56 -6.57
N VAL A 19 39.95 22.97 -6.64
CA VAL A 19 40.36 24.35 -6.94
C VAL A 19 40.94 24.31 -8.34
N MET A 20 40.26 24.92 -9.32
CA MET A 20 40.87 25.58 -10.49
C MET A 20 39.80 26.29 -11.33
N LEU A 21 39.85 27.63 -11.24
CA LEU A 21 39.75 28.65 -12.30
C LEU A 21 38.89 28.39 -13.55
N GLY A 22 37.88 29.26 -13.73
CA GLY A 22 37.39 29.67 -15.06
C GLY A 22 36.31 28.81 -15.70
N GLY A 23 35.09 28.85 -15.18
CA GLY A 23 33.93 28.26 -15.85
C GLY A 23 32.71 28.29 -14.93
N SER A 24 31.66 28.99 -15.35
CA SER A 24 30.40 29.10 -14.63
C SER A 24 29.78 27.72 -14.36
N ILE A 25 29.96 27.21 -13.14
CA ILE A 25 29.23 26.03 -12.67
C ILE A 25 27.80 26.49 -12.39
N LEU A 26 26.89 26.21 -13.32
CA LEU A 26 25.45 26.25 -13.08
C LEU A 26 25.13 25.22 -11.97
N MET A 27 25.10 25.68 -10.72
CA MET A 27 24.62 24.88 -9.60
C MET A 27 23.13 24.62 -9.83
N ALA A 28 22.79 23.42 -10.30
CA ALA A 28 21.41 22.96 -10.33
C ALA A 28 20.83 23.06 -8.90
N PRO A 29 19.66 23.68 -8.70
CA PRO A 29 19.06 23.79 -7.37
C PRO A 29 18.78 22.37 -6.86
N THR A 30 19.54 21.94 -5.86
CA THR A 30 19.16 20.75 -5.10
C THR A 30 17.90 21.14 -4.33
N ASN A 31 16.77 20.62 -4.78
CA ASN A 31 15.53 20.72 -4.03
C ASN A 31 15.73 19.93 -2.73
N VAL A 32 16.19 20.59 -1.67
CA VAL A 32 16.17 20.06 -0.31
C VAL A 32 14.71 19.90 0.06
N GLN A 33 14.12 18.76 -0.30
CA GLN A 33 12.76 18.44 0.07
C GLN A 33 12.74 18.14 1.57
N ALA A 34 12.31 19.14 2.35
CA ALA A 34 12.15 19.02 3.80
C ALA A 34 11.40 17.73 4.14
N SER A 35 12.02 16.87 4.97
CA SER A 35 11.42 15.59 5.34
C SER A 35 10.22 15.83 6.25
N SER A 36 9.02 15.89 5.67
CA SER A 36 7.79 16.01 6.46
C SER A 36 7.57 14.74 7.29
N THR A 37 7.76 14.88 8.61
CA THR A 37 7.36 13.85 9.57
C THR A 37 5.96 14.15 10.07
N TYR A 38 5.21 13.09 10.35
CA TYR A 38 3.83 13.15 10.80
C TYR A 38 3.68 12.45 12.14
N ARG A 39 2.52 12.62 12.77
CA ARG A 39 2.14 11.84 13.95
C ARG A 39 1.08 10.81 13.58
N ARG A 40 1.13 9.63 14.18
CA ARG A 40 0.15 8.56 14.04
C ARG A 40 -0.45 8.24 15.39
N ILE A 41 -1.76 8.03 15.43
CA ILE A 41 -2.43 7.42 16.57
C ILE A 41 -2.14 5.90 16.57
N LYS A 42 -2.61 5.17 17.58
CA LYS A 42 -2.51 3.70 17.62
C LYS A 42 -3.12 3.07 16.37
N ILE A 43 -2.47 2.00 15.89
CA ILE A 43 -3.04 1.14 14.86
C ILE A 43 -4.07 0.24 15.53
N THR A 44 -5.27 0.17 14.98
CA THR A 44 -6.31 -0.74 15.44
C THR A 44 -6.57 -1.81 14.38
N LYS A 45 -6.67 -3.07 14.82
CA LYS A 45 -7.17 -4.16 13.99
C LYS A 45 -8.66 -3.91 13.70
N THR A 46 -9.10 -4.34 12.52
CA THR A 46 -10.48 -4.22 12.10
C THR A 46 -10.90 -5.48 11.37
N SER A 47 -12.21 -5.74 11.30
CA SER A 47 -12.75 -6.82 10.47
C SER A 47 -12.31 -6.70 9.01
N ALA A 48 -12.05 -7.84 8.39
CA ALA A 48 -11.76 -7.92 6.96
C ALA A 48 -12.95 -7.33 6.16
N LYS A 49 -12.67 -6.36 5.29
CA LYS A 49 -13.70 -5.78 4.42
C LYS A 49 -13.12 -5.45 3.06
N ALA A 50 -13.86 -5.79 2.01
CA ALA A 50 -13.47 -5.55 0.63
C ALA A 50 -13.71 -4.09 0.22
N TYR A 51 -12.72 -3.54 -0.49
CA TYR A 51 -12.75 -2.22 -1.09
C TYR A 51 -12.17 -2.26 -2.50
N TYR A 52 -12.47 -1.22 -3.27
CA TYR A 52 -11.80 -0.91 -4.54
C TYR A 52 -11.35 0.55 -4.57
N SER A 53 -10.31 0.83 -5.35
CA SER A 53 -9.80 2.20 -5.53
C SER A 53 -10.73 3.02 -6.40
N THR A 54 -11.04 4.25 -5.99
CA THR A 54 -11.76 5.24 -6.80
C THR A 54 -10.83 6.23 -7.49
N SER A 55 -9.57 6.34 -7.05
CA SER A 55 -8.61 7.33 -7.56
C SER A 55 -7.57 6.72 -8.50
N LEU A 56 -7.22 7.47 -9.54
CA LEU A 56 -6.20 7.15 -10.54
C LEU A 56 -4.78 7.49 -10.10
N SER A 57 -4.62 8.33 -9.07
CA SER A 57 -3.33 8.81 -8.59
C SER A 57 -3.00 8.34 -7.17
N ALA A 58 -3.92 7.61 -6.54
CA ALA A 58 -3.71 7.10 -5.19
C ALA A 58 -2.49 6.18 -5.12
N LYS A 59 -1.81 6.22 -3.98
CA LYS A 59 -0.68 5.36 -3.65
C LYS A 59 -0.96 4.61 -2.35
N THR A 60 -0.34 3.45 -2.18
CA THR A 60 -0.15 2.83 -0.88
C THR A 60 1.19 3.27 -0.29
N TYR A 61 1.26 3.27 1.03
CA TYR A 61 2.43 3.72 1.78
C TYR A 61 2.84 2.70 2.84
N SER A 62 4.15 2.55 3.03
CA SER A 62 4.74 2.02 4.25
C SER A 62 4.81 3.13 5.30
N LEU A 63 4.43 2.78 6.53
CA LEU A 63 4.60 3.63 7.70
C LEU A 63 5.99 3.37 8.27
N VAL A 64 6.89 4.34 8.14
CA VAL A 64 8.28 4.23 8.59
C VAL A 64 8.51 5.14 9.80
N GLY A 65 9.34 4.71 10.75
CA GLY A 65 9.64 5.47 11.96
C GLY A 65 8.61 5.28 13.08
N SER A 66 8.70 6.13 14.10
CA SER A 66 7.87 6.04 15.30
C SER A 66 6.50 6.69 15.10
N SER A 67 5.58 6.50 16.07
CA SER A 67 4.27 7.15 16.05
C SER A 67 4.34 8.67 16.12
N LYS A 68 5.39 9.27 16.69
CA LYS A 68 5.57 10.74 16.77
C LYS A 68 6.38 11.31 15.60
N LYS A 69 7.20 10.49 14.94
CA LYS A 69 8.06 10.86 13.80
C LYS A 69 7.82 9.91 12.62
N LEU A 70 6.57 9.83 12.18
CA LEU A 70 6.12 8.95 11.10
C LEU A 70 6.53 9.53 9.74
N LYS A 71 7.05 8.68 8.85
CA LYS A 71 7.22 8.99 7.42
C LYS A 71 6.33 8.08 6.58
N LEU A 72 5.71 8.65 5.55
CA LEU A 72 4.94 7.92 4.55
C LEU A 72 5.83 7.62 3.35
N ARG A 73 6.31 6.38 3.24
CA ARG A 73 7.09 5.94 2.07
C ARG A 73 6.15 5.31 1.06
N ALA A 74 6.01 5.88 -0.12
CA ALA A 74 5.17 5.31 -1.17
C ALA A 74 5.73 3.95 -1.62
N ASN A 75 4.85 2.96 -1.83
CA ASN A 75 5.24 1.62 -2.27
C ASN A 75 4.59 1.24 -3.61
N HIS A 76 3.27 1.41 -3.75
CA HIS A 76 2.53 0.99 -4.94
C HIS A 76 1.58 2.08 -5.42
N THR A 77 1.45 2.23 -6.73
CA THR A 77 0.46 3.10 -7.37
C THR A 77 -0.84 2.34 -7.60
N LEU A 78 -1.98 2.84 -7.12
CA LEU A 78 -3.29 2.18 -7.26
C LEU A 78 -3.81 2.26 -8.71
N LYS A 79 -3.23 3.10 -9.58
CA LYS A 79 -3.57 3.20 -11.01
C LYS A 79 -3.51 1.85 -11.72
N ASN A 80 -2.52 1.02 -11.39
CA ASN A 80 -2.31 -0.27 -12.04
C ASN A 80 -3.23 -1.37 -11.48
N PHE A 81 -4.05 -1.04 -10.48
CA PHE A 81 -4.82 -2.00 -9.68
C PHE A 81 -6.34 -1.76 -9.77
N ARG A 82 -6.84 -1.13 -10.85
CA ARG A 82 -8.27 -0.78 -11.01
C ARG A 82 -9.22 -1.97 -10.96
N LYS A 83 -8.77 -3.14 -11.41
CA LYS A 83 -9.53 -4.40 -11.40
C LYS A 83 -9.18 -5.30 -10.21
N THR A 84 -8.73 -4.72 -9.10
CA THR A 84 -8.34 -5.50 -7.92
C THR A 84 -9.19 -5.17 -6.71
N THR A 85 -9.45 -6.22 -5.92
CA THR A 85 -10.10 -6.10 -4.63
C THR A 85 -9.05 -5.96 -3.55
N TRP A 86 -9.20 -4.94 -2.72
CA TRP A 86 -8.34 -4.64 -1.59
C TRP A 86 -9.05 -5.04 -0.30
N ILE A 87 -8.42 -5.89 0.51
CA ILE A 87 -8.96 -6.33 1.78
C ILE A 87 -8.37 -5.45 2.89
N ARG A 88 -9.23 -4.68 3.55
CA ARG A 88 -8.85 -3.89 4.73
C ARG A 88 -8.74 -4.80 5.95
N SER A 89 -7.64 -4.71 6.69
CA SER A 89 -7.48 -5.41 7.98
C SER A 89 -7.13 -4.51 9.16
N LYS A 90 -6.67 -3.27 8.93
CA LYS A 90 -6.31 -2.32 9.99
C LYS A 90 -6.72 -0.89 9.63
N LYS A 91 -6.85 -0.04 10.65
CA LYS A 91 -7.03 1.41 10.49
C LYS A 91 -6.11 2.19 11.45
N ALA A 92 -5.71 3.39 11.03
CA ALA A 92 -4.94 4.32 11.84
C ALA A 92 -5.23 5.76 11.41
N THR A 93 -5.23 6.69 12.37
CA THR A 93 -5.32 8.12 12.07
C THR A 93 -3.92 8.72 12.02
N ILE A 94 -3.62 9.41 10.93
CA ILE A 94 -2.38 10.15 10.71
C ILE A 94 -2.70 11.64 10.81
N ILE A 95 -1.96 12.34 11.66
CA ILE A 95 -2.05 13.78 11.84
C ILE A 95 -0.99 14.41 10.94
N LYS A 96 -1.45 15.12 9.91
CA LYS A 96 -0.60 15.87 8.98
C LYS A 96 -0.92 17.35 9.17
N HIS A 97 0.07 18.16 9.54
CA HIS A 97 -0.11 19.60 9.74
C HIS A 97 -1.33 19.94 10.63
N GLY A 98 -1.45 19.25 11.77
CA GLY A 98 -2.58 19.42 12.70
C GLY A 98 -3.90 18.73 12.29
N LYS A 99 -4.06 18.32 11.03
CA LYS A 99 -5.30 17.71 10.52
C LYS A 99 -5.27 16.19 10.59
N LYS A 100 -6.39 15.57 10.96
CA LYS A 100 -6.54 14.11 11.09
C LYS A 100 -6.97 13.47 9.78
N TYR A 101 -6.26 12.43 9.35
CA TYR A 101 -6.55 11.65 8.15
C TYR A 101 -6.65 10.17 8.48
N LEU A 102 -7.76 9.53 8.14
CA LEU A 102 -7.97 8.11 8.38
C LEU A 102 -7.34 7.27 7.27
N TYR A 103 -6.36 6.44 7.62
CA TYR A 103 -5.72 5.52 6.70
C TYR A 103 -6.17 4.09 7.00
N TYR A 104 -6.37 3.33 5.92
CA TYR A 104 -6.64 1.90 5.95
C TYR A 104 -5.42 1.13 5.48
N TYR A 105 -5.09 0.08 6.24
CA TYR A 105 -4.16 -0.93 5.77
C TYR A 105 -4.93 -1.91 4.90
N VAL A 106 -4.53 -1.99 3.65
CA VAL A 106 -5.15 -2.83 2.64
C VAL A 106 -4.15 -3.82 2.08
N THR A 107 -4.64 -5.02 1.80
CA THR A 107 -3.89 -6.08 1.13
C THR A 107 -4.62 -6.44 -0.16
N ASN A 108 -3.89 -6.50 -1.26
CA ASN A 108 -4.41 -6.90 -2.55
C ASN A 108 -4.75 -8.40 -2.49
N ALA A 109 -5.98 -8.77 -2.82
CA ALA A 109 -6.43 -10.15 -2.79
C ALA A 109 -5.74 -11.05 -3.84
N LYS A 110 -5.17 -10.45 -4.91
CA LYS A 110 -4.56 -11.17 -6.03
C LYS A 110 -3.11 -11.56 -5.78
N ASN A 111 -2.29 -10.61 -5.33
CA ASN A 111 -0.83 -10.79 -5.21
C ASN A 111 -0.28 -10.52 -3.81
N GLY A 112 -1.13 -10.23 -2.82
CA GLY A 112 -0.71 -9.99 -1.44
C GLY A 112 -0.02 -8.64 -1.21
N ASN A 113 0.21 -7.82 -2.25
CA ASN A 113 0.78 -6.49 -2.09
C ASN A 113 -0.05 -5.66 -1.11
N SER A 114 0.61 -4.98 -0.19
CA SER A 114 -0.09 -4.31 0.90
C SER A 114 0.48 -2.95 1.22
N GLY A 115 -0.31 -2.15 1.92
CA GLY A 115 0.13 -0.86 2.42
C GLY A 115 -1.03 -0.01 2.92
N TRP A 116 -0.67 1.17 3.40
CA TRP A 116 -1.61 2.14 3.94
C TRP A 116 -2.09 3.08 2.86
N THR A 117 -3.39 3.29 2.75
CA THR A 117 -3.95 4.28 1.84
C THR A 117 -5.04 5.09 2.52
N TRP A 118 -5.28 6.30 2.03
CA TRP A 118 -6.29 7.19 2.60
C TRP A 118 -7.68 6.66 2.26
N HIS A 119 -8.57 6.61 3.25
CA HIS A 119 -9.87 5.97 3.08
C HIS A 119 -10.76 6.61 2.01
N LYS A 120 -10.61 7.92 1.71
CA LYS A 120 -11.42 8.58 0.68
C LYS A 120 -11.12 8.10 -0.75
N TYR A 121 -9.99 7.45 -0.96
CA TYR A 121 -9.65 6.81 -2.24
C TYR A 121 -10.22 5.40 -2.36
N LEU A 122 -10.95 4.92 -1.36
CA LEU A 122 -11.51 3.58 -1.32
C LEU A 122 -13.03 3.65 -1.24
N LYS A 123 -13.70 2.86 -2.07
CA LYS A 123 -15.14 2.60 -1.96
C LYS A 123 -15.36 1.16 -1.54
N ALA A 124 -16.27 0.96 -0.59
CA ALA A 124 -16.60 -0.37 -0.08
C ALA A 124 -17.24 -1.21 -1.17
N GLY A 125 -16.93 -2.49 -1.20
CA GLY A 125 -17.42 -3.43 -2.19
C GLY A 125 -16.30 -4.09 -2.98
N LYS A 126 -16.69 -4.95 -3.90
CA LYS A 126 -15.80 -5.58 -4.87
C LYS A 126 -16.04 -4.90 -6.22
N ASN A 127 -14.96 -4.56 -6.92
CA ASN A 127 -15.05 -4.04 -8.29
C ASN A 127 -14.53 -5.10 -9.25
N TYR A 128 -15.19 -5.26 -10.40
CA TYR A 128 -14.88 -6.24 -11.45
C TYR A 128 -14.91 -7.72 -11.01
N GLN A 129 -15.74 -8.09 -10.02
CA GLN A 129 -16.04 -9.49 -9.75
C GLN A 129 -17.31 -9.86 -10.51
N MET A 130 -17.17 -10.72 -11.53
CA MET A 130 -18.22 -11.34 -12.36
C MET A 130 -19.31 -10.38 -12.85
N THR A 131 -19.16 -9.85 -14.07
CA THR A 131 -20.20 -9.03 -14.72
C THR A 131 -21.41 -9.83 -15.18
N ASN A 132 -21.26 -11.15 -15.37
CA ASN A 132 -22.30 -12.02 -15.93
C ASN A 132 -22.45 -13.30 -15.08
N PRO A 133 -23.32 -13.31 -14.05
CA PRO A 133 -23.73 -14.56 -13.43
C PRO A 133 -24.55 -15.39 -14.44
N VAL A 134 -24.00 -16.51 -14.90
CA VAL A 134 -24.76 -17.46 -15.72
C VAL A 134 -25.61 -18.33 -14.78
N LYS A 135 -26.93 -18.25 -14.92
CA LYS A 135 -27.84 -19.19 -14.25
C LYS A 135 -27.60 -20.58 -14.86
N LYS A 136 -27.07 -21.50 -14.06
CA LYS A 136 -26.96 -22.91 -14.42
C LYS A 136 -27.93 -23.71 -13.56
N THR A 137 -28.59 -24.70 -14.14
CA THR A 137 -29.37 -25.70 -13.43
C THR A 137 -28.46 -26.45 -12.46
N SER A 138 -28.84 -26.53 -11.19
CA SER A 138 -28.06 -27.23 -10.18
C SER A 138 -27.99 -28.72 -10.51
N LYS A 139 -26.79 -29.28 -10.69
CA LYS A 139 -26.60 -30.74 -10.51
C LYS A 139 -26.71 -31.04 -9.01
N ASN A 140 -27.25 -32.21 -8.64
CA ASN A 140 -27.39 -32.61 -7.24
C ASN A 140 -26.00 -32.71 -6.57
N TYR A 141 -25.62 -31.70 -5.81
CA TYR A 141 -24.49 -31.78 -4.88
C TYR A 141 -25.06 -32.18 -3.53
N ILE A 142 -24.62 -33.31 -2.98
CA ILE A 142 -24.95 -33.68 -1.60
C ILE A 142 -24.26 -32.66 -0.68
N LYS A 143 -25.06 -31.82 0.00
CA LYS A 143 -24.56 -30.86 0.98
C LYS A 143 -24.13 -31.58 2.24
N ALA A 144 -22.90 -31.34 2.69
CA ALA A 144 -22.50 -31.71 4.06
C ALA A 144 -23.08 -30.77 5.14
N LYS A 145 -23.49 -29.54 4.80
CA LYS A 145 -24.10 -28.54 5.72
C LYS A 145 -25.06 -27.56 5.01
N THR A 146 -26.04 -27.05 5.75
CA THR A 146 -27.10 -26.14 5.28
C THR A 146 -26.56 -24.76 4.89
N GLY A 147 -26.74 -24.35 3.63
CA GLY A 147 -26.34 -23.04 3.10
C GLY A 147 -26.67 -22.89 1.61
N LYS A 148 -26.57 -21.69 1.04
CA LYS A 148 -26.72 -21.47 -0.41
C LYS A 148 -25.46 -21.97 -1.15
N VAL A 149 -25.61 -22.79 -2.19
CA VAL A 149 -24.50 -23.27 -3.03
C VAL A 149 -24.38 -22.36 -4.24
N TYR A 150 -23.18 -21.85 -4.48
CA TYR A 150 -22.86 -21.07 -5.67
C TYR A 150 -21.74 -21.80 -6.42
N GLN A 151 -21.95 -22.07 -7.71
CA GLN A 151 -20.88 -22.52 -8.59
C GLN A 151 -20.16 -21.28 -9.13
N LEU A 152 -18.90 -21.11 -8.72
CA LEU A 152 -18.04 -20.08 -9.27
C LEU A 152 -17.41 -20.65 -10.54
N ASN A 153 -17.69 -20.06 -11.70
CA ASN A 153 -16.96 -20.36 -12.92
C ASN A 153 -16.43 -19.08 -13.53
N GLY A 154 -15.12 -19.05 -13.76
CA GLY A 154 -14.38 -17.89 -14.24
C GLY A 154 -12.89 -18.15 -14.06
N ASN A 155 -12.13 -17.97 -15.13
CA ASN A 155 -10.68 -18.06 -15.06
C ASN A 155 -10.14 -16.93 -14.16
N ASN A 156 -9.62 -17.30 -12.99
CA ASN A 156 -8.63 -16.49 -12.28
C ASN A 156 -7.30 -16.58 -13.04
N ASN A 157 -7.25 -16.03 -14.25
CA ASN A 157 -5.98 -15.87 -14.94
C ASN A 157 -5.26 -14.69 -14.29
N TYR A 158 -4.10 -15.03 -13.71
CA TYR A 158 -3.33 -14.27 -12.72
C TYR A 158 -2.60 -13.03 -13.28
#